data_AF-A0A161YVC3-F1
#
_entry.id   AF-A0A161YVC3-F1
#
_cell.length_a   1.000
_cell.length_b   1.000
_cell.length_c   1.000
_cell.angle_alpha   90.00
_cell.angle_beta   90.00
_cell.angle_gamma   90.00
#
_symmetry.space_group_name_H-M   'P 1'
#
loop_
_entity.id
_entity.type
_entity.pdbx_description
1 polymer ?
#
loop_
_entity_poly.entity_id
_entity_poly.type
_entity_poly.pdbx_seq_one_letter_code
_entity_poly.pdbx_strand_id
1 'polypeptide(L)'
;MASLNLHRVYIPTNARNNHYILAEFKPDDSFYSHFDDLESAYQRLARKLFALCDEYELYNVQLIVNDKLPVVRYHEEAYSLQTDKQILFFYNPKYHEAHKIYQDEGHKARKIRLLFLATGDELRANAAAFHSKVKRTLDALQTQYEKENMCFKVRDHQHLTYDIFSKIKGHRETYGYKLRSLYPRYQARNCSLPEAHSEITYVTFSVPITRAIKTEYQHLLRPGDYSGFYRHIEDKLLTTCTQLQLSHVGFVADGRMPIIRNSQIDKSAHNRELQKLSFDTSLADGQTHTIWDAQHLCDVMHFVIVASDADNKDAGYGKFMNNVETMVRRFITQLPINPEKQDVTMRFFQHISYTY
;
A
#
# COMPACT_ATOMS: atom_id res chain seq x y z
N MET A 1 -1.05 -25.12 25.42
CA MET A 1 -0.58 -23.75 25.10
C MET A 1 0.58 -23.86 24.14
N ALA A 2 0.39 -23.54 22.86
CA ALA A 2 1.49 -23.52 21.91
C ALA A 2 2.47 -22.42 22.32
N SER A 3 3.75 -22.77 22.47
CA SER A 3 4.83 -21.81 22.68
C SER A 3 4.72 -20.71 21.61
N LEU A 4 4.42 -19.48 22.03
CA LEU A 4 4.38 -18.31 21.18
C LEU A 4 5.82 -18.03 20.71
N ASN A 5 6.17 -18.58 19.56
CA ASN A 5 7.41 -18.23 18.89
C ASN A 5 7.34 -16.74 18.53
N LEU A 6 8.17 -15.92 19.19
CA LEU A 6 8.22 -14.46 19.03
C LEU A 6 8.44 -14.00 17.58
N HIS A 7 8.86 -14.90 16.69
CA HIS A 7 9.14 -14.65 15.27
C HIS A 7 8.02 -15.06 14.32
N ARG A 8 6.93 -15.68 14.82
CA ARG A 8 5.74 -15.97 14.03
C ARG A 8 4.60 -15.05 14.44
N VAL A 9 3.82 -14.63 13.44
CA VAL A 9 2.57 -13.89 13.63
C VAL A 9 1.43 -14.77 13.18
N TYR A 10 0.46 -14.97 14.06
CA TYR A 10 -0.70 -15.80 13.77
C TYR A 10 -1.80 -14.92 13.21
N ILE A 11 -1.99 -15.01 11.90
CA ILE A 11 -2.94 -14.18 11.16
C ILE A 11 -4.12 -15.07 10.74
N PRO A 12 -5.38 -14.58 10.81
CA PRO A 12 -6.55 -15.34 10.39
C PRO A 12 -6.42 -15.93 8.98
N THR A 13 -6.91 -17.14 8.75
CA THR A 13 -6.85 -17.80 7.43
C THR A 13 -7.70 -17.09 6.37
N ASN A 14 -8.69 -16.30 6.78
CA ASN A 14 -9.49 -15.44 5.90
C ASN A 14 -8.78 -14.11 5.53
N ALA A 15 -7.51 -13.94 5.89
CA ALA A 15 -6.74 -12.77 5.51
C ALA A 15 -6.53 -12.72 3.99
N ARG A 16 -6.68 -11.53 3.42
CA ARG A 16 -6.62 -11.27 1.98
C ARG A 16 -5.23 -10.81 1.59
N ASN A 17 -4.58 -11.57 0.71
CA ASN A 17 -3.33 -11.18 0.07
C ASN A 17 -3.63 -10.34 -1.17
N ASN A 18 -2.83 -9.31 -1.39
CA ASN A 18 -2.73 -8.62 -2.68
C ASN A 18 -1.26 -8.39 -3.00
N HIS A 19 -0.94 -8.46 -4.29
CA HIS A 19 0.37 -8.11 -4.82
C HIS A 19 0.15 -7.43 -6.16
N TYR A 20 0.75 -6.25 -6.33
CA TYR A 20 0.81 -5.57 -7.60
C TYR A 20 2.17 -4.91 -7.80
N ILE A 21 2.56 -4.73 -9.06
CA ILE A 21 3.75 -3.98 -9.44
C ILE A 21 3.31 -2.79 -10.28
N LEU A 22 3.84 -1.63 -9.94
CA LEU A 22 3.66 -0.40 -10.70
C LEU A 22 5.00 -0.04 -11.35
N ALA A 23 5.06 -0.13 -12.67
CA ALA A 23 6.15 0.46 -13.45
C ALA A 23 5.69 1.81 -14.00
N GLU A 24 6.51 2.84 -13.89
CA GLU A 24 6.17 4.17 -14.41
C GLU A 24 7.35 4.80 -15.12
N PHE A 25 7.08 5.53 -16.20
CA PHE A 25 8.09 6.36 -16.88
C PHE A 25 7.49 7.73 -17.19
N LYS A 26 8.36 8.71 -17.41
CA LYS A 26 7.96 10.06 -17.81
C LYS A 26 8.22 10.19 -19.32
N PRO A 27 7.19 10.15 -20.17
CA PRO A 27 7.38 10.40 -21.59
C PRO A 27 7.82 11.86 -21.80
N ASP A 28 8.74 12.07 -22.72
CA ASP A 28 9.15 13.40 -23.18
C ASP A 28 8.54 13.70 -24.57
N ASP A 29 8.85 14.88 -25.11
CA ASP A 29 8.35 15.25 -26.45
C ASP A 29 8.94 14.34 -27.55
N SER A 30 10.13 13.78 -27.33
CA SER A 30 10.73 12.79 -28.24
C SER A 30 9.84 11.55 -28.35
N PHE A 31 9.41 10.97 -27.23
CA PHE A 31 8.49 9.83 -27.22
C PHE A 31 7.25 10.10 -28.08
N TYR A 32 6.58 11.24 -27.87
CA TYR A 32 5.35 11.55 -28.61
C TYR A 32 5.58 11.87 -30.09
N SER A 33 6.75 12.39 -30.46
CA SER A 33 7.08 12.72 -31.85
C SER A 33 7.17 11.51 -32.80
N HIS A 34 7.26 10.30 -32.25
CA HIS A 34 7.27 9.04 -33.01
C HIS A 34 5.86 8.58 -33.42
N PHE A 35 4.82 9.31 -33.04
CA PHE A 35 3.42 8.97 -33.27
C PHE A 35 2.67 10.09 -33.98
N ASP A 36 1.65 9.71 -34.74
CA ASP A 36 0.81 10.64 -35.50
C ASP A 36 -0.01 11.55 -34.57
N ASP A 37 -0.50 10.99 -33.46
CA ASP A 37 -1.29 11.68 -32.44
C ASP A 37 -1.19 10.95 -31.07
N LEU A 38 -1.75 11.57 -30.02
CA LEU A 38 -1.71 11.04 -28.65
C LEU A 38 -2.45 9.70 -28.48
N GLU A 39 -3.60 9.55 -29.13
CA GLU A 39 -4.40 8.33 -29.04
C GLU A 39 -3.66 7.17 -29.72
N SER A 40 -3.10 7.40 -30.89
CA SER A 40 -2.22 6.49 -31.61
C SER A 40 -1.02 6.06 -30.76
N ALA A 41 -0.40 6.99 -30.02
CA ALA A 41 0.70 6.67 -29.10
C ALA A 41 0.25 5.70 -28.00
N TYR A 42 -0.87 5.99 -27.33
CA TYR A 42 -1.36 5.15 -26.23
C TYR A 42 -1.88 3.79 -26.70
N GLN A 43 -2.57 3.73 -27.83
CA GLN A 43 -3.07 2.47 -28.39
C GLN A 43 -1.94 1.57 -28.89
N ARG A 44 -0.90 2.13 -29.55
CA ARG A 44 0.27 1.34 -29.98
C ARG A 44 1.07 0.83 -28.78
N LEU A 45 1.25 1.67 -27.74
CA LEU A 45 1.88 1.25 -26.49
C LEU A 45 1.11 0.12 -25.82
N ALA A 46 -0.21 0.26 -25.68
CA ALA A 46 -1.07 -0.74 -25.09
C ALA A 46 -1.02 -2.08 -25.84
N ARG A 47 -1.13 -2.05 -27.17
CA ARG A 47 -1.07 -3.26 -27.99
C ARG A 47 0.23 -4.03 -27.79
N LYS A 48 1.37 -3.32 -27.82
CA LYS A 48 2.69 -3.93 -27.61
C LYS A 48 2.86 -4.47 -26.19
N LEU A 49 2.45 -3.68 -25.19
CA LEU A 49 2.46 -4.09 -23.79
C LEU A 49 1.65 -5.37 -23.58
N PHE A 50 0.37 -5.37 -24.00
CA PHE A 50 -0.54 -6.48 -23.76
C PHE A 50 -0.13 -7.75 -24.48
N ALA A 51 0.41 -7.65 -25.70
CA ALA A 51 0.98 -8.80 -26.39
C ALA A 51 2.17 -9.43 -25.63
N LEU A 52 3.07 -8.60 -25.08
CA LEU A 52 4.16 -9.08 -24.23
C LEU A 52 3.65 -9.65 -22.90
N CYS A 53 2.60 -9.07 -22.34
CA CYS A 53 1.97 -9.59 -21.13
C CYS A 53 1.36 -10.97 -21.36
N ASP A 54 0.72 -11.21 -22.51
CA ASP A 54 0.23 -12.54 -22.87
C ASP A 54 1.37 -13.54 -23.03
N GLU A 55 2.47 -13.16 -23.70
CA GLU A 55 3.68 -14.00 -23.85
C GLU A 55 4.29 -14.41 -22.50
N TYR A 56 4.30 -13.49 -21.53
CA TYR A 56 4.85 -13.74 -20.19
C TYR A 56 3.79 -14.13 -19.15
N GLU A 57 2.57 -14.45 -19.57
CA GLU A 57 1.46 -14.91 -18.73
C GLU A 57 1.13 -13.93 -17.58
N LEU A 58 0.94 -12.65 -17.93
CA LEU A 58 0.50 -11.56 -17.07
C LEU A 58 -0.92 -11.16 -17.46
N TYR A 59 -1.91 -11.75 -16.79
CA TYR A 59 -3.31 -11.71 -17.23
C TYR A 59 -4.11 -10.48 -16.74
N ASN A 60 -3.58 -9.71 -15.80
CA ASN A 60 -4.26 -8.54 -15.26
C ASN A 60 -3.34 -7.32 -15.26
N VAL A 61 -3.46 -6.50 -16.31
CA VAL A 61 -2.53 -5.40 -16.61
C VAL A 61 -3.29 -4.17 -17.06
N GLN A 62 -2.99 -3.02 -16.47
CA GLN A 62 -3.68 -1.76 -16.73
C GLN A 62 -2.67 -0.71 -17.19
N LEU A 63 -2.90 -0.13 -18.37
CA LEU A 63 -2.16 1.03 -18.85
C LEU A 63 -2.89 2.31 -18.41
N ILE A 64 -2.23 3.17 -17.64
CA ILE A 64 -2.81 4.41 -17.11
C ILE A 64 -2.04 5.59 -17.68
N VAL A 65 -2.73 6.39 -18.50
CA VAL A 65 -2.17 7.55 -19.21
C VAL A 65 -2.85 8.87 -18.83
N ASN A 66 -3.78 8.87 -17.87
CA ASN A 66 -4.44 10.09 -17.37
C ASN A 66 -3.79 10.69 -16.10
N ASP A 67 -2.51 10.40 -15.84
CA ASP A 67 -1.74 10.86 -14.68
C ASP A 67 -2.24 10.45 -13.28
N LYS A 68 -3.38 9.77 -13.16
CA LYS A 68 -3.96 9.34 -11.88
C LYS A 68 -3.13 8.24 -11.21
N LEU A 69 -3.18 8.20 -9.88
CA LEU A 69 -2.48 7.21 -9.06
C LEU A 69 -3.34 5.95 -8.87
N PRO A 70 -2.86 4.76 -9.25
CA PRO A 70 -3.57 3.53 -8.93
C PRO A 70 -3.52 3.20 -7.44
N VAL A 71 -4.66 2.79 -6.88
CA VAL A 71 -4.79 2.25 -5.53
C VAL A 71 -5.50 0.91 -5.62
N VAL A 72 -4.83 -0.17 -5.22
CA VAL A 72 -5.35 -1.53 -5.40
C VAL A 72 -5.93 -2.07 -4.09
N ARG A 73 -7.15 -2.62 -4.17
CA ARG A 73 -7.86 -3.25 -3.07
C ARG A 73 -8.42 -4.60 -3.50
N TYR A 74 -8.42 -5.54 -2.56
CA TYR A 74 -9.12 -6.80 -2.75
C TYR A 74 -10.64 -6.57 -2.74
N HIS A 75 -11.35 -7.20 -3.67
CA HIS A 75 -12.80 -7.23 -3.70
C HIS A 75 -13.29 -8.43 -4.52
N GLU A 76 -14.46 -8.99 -4.19
CA GLU A 76 -15.04 -10.11 -4.94
C GLU A 76 -15.57 -9.68 -6.32
N GLU A 77 -16.04 -8.44 -6.45
CA GLU A 77 -16.45 -7.86 -7.73
C GLU A 77 -15.32 -7.03 -8.37
N ALA A 78 -15.17 -7.14 -9.69
CA ALA A 78 -14.21 -6.35 -10.47
C ALA A 78 -14.82 -5.01 -10.87
N TYR A 79 -14.30 -3.91 -10.34
CA TYR A 79 -14.62 -2.57 -10.84
C TYR A 79 -13.49 -1.58 -10.52
N SER A 80 -13.57 -0.41 -11.15
CA SER A 80 -12.67 0.71 -10.91
C SER A 80 -13.45 1.98 -10.62
N LEU A 81 -13.05 2.73 -9.59
CA LEU A 81 -13.61 4.05 -9.29
C LEU A 81 -12.52 5.11 -9.52
N GLN A 82 -12.85 6.19 -10.21
CA GLN A 82 -11.92 7.27 -10.47
C GLN A 82 -12.28 8.50 -9.65
N THR A 83 -11.26 9.14 -9.08
CA THR A 83 -11.32 10.50 -8.53
C THR A 83 -10.50 11.43 -9.43
N ASP A 84 -10.28 12.68 -8.99
CA ASP A 84 -9.44 13.63 -9.73
C ASP A 84 -7.97 13.21 -9.70
N LYS A 85 -7.55 12.45 -8.67
CA LYS A 85 -6.13 12.09 -8.46
C LYS A 85 -5.87 10.59 -8.46
N GLN A 86 -6.90 9.75 -8.35
CA GLN A 86 -6.72 8.31 -8.15
C GLN A 86 -7.63 7.46 -9.05
N ILE A 87 -7.21 6.22 -9.24
CA ILE A 87 -8.05 5.14 -9.72
C ILE A 87 -7.99 4.04 -8.67
N LEU A 88 -9.11 3.75 -8.02
CA LEU A 88 -9.26 2.64 -7.09
C LEU A 88 -9.60 1.40 -7.89
N PHE A 89 -8.70 0.42 -7.88
CA PHE A 89 -8.87 -0.88 -8.51
C PHE A 89 -9.33 -1.90 -7.48
N PHE A 90 -10.50 -2.49 -7.72
CA PHE A 90 -11.07 -3.55 -6.91
C PHE A 90 -10.99 -4.86 -7.68
N TYR A 91 -10.25 -5.84 -7.16
CA TYR A 91 -10.10 -7.12 -7.83
C TYR A 91 -9.90 -8.30 -6.86
N ASN A 92 -10.22 -9.50 -7.34
CA ASN A 92 -9.91 -10.76 -6.69
C ASN A 92 -8.79 -11.43 -7.50
N PRO A 93 -7.59 -11.61 -6.94
CA PRO A 93 -6.47 -12.23 -7.64
C PRO A 93 -6.76 -13.65 -8.12
N LYS A 94 -7.74 -14.35 -7.52
CA LYS A 94 -8.05 -15.74 -7.86
C LYS A 94 -8.63 -15.90 -9.28
N TYR A 95 -9.35 -14.91 -9.79
CA TYR A 95 -10.10 -15.07 -11.05
C TYR A 95 -10.33 -13.79 -11.85
N HIS A 96 -9.95 -12.61 -11.37
CA HIS A 96 -10.05 -11.39 -12.17
C HIS A 96 -8.83 -11.20 -13.06
N GLU A 97 -9.08 -11.18 -14.36
CA GLU A 97 -8.12 -10.96 -15.43
C GLU A 97 -8.67 -9.89 -16.36
N ALA A 98 -7.81 -8.97 -16.80
CA ALA A 98 -8.19 -7.88 -17.68
C ALA A 98 -6.97 -7.13 -18.19
N HIS A 99 -6.98 -6.77 -19.47
CA HIS A 99 -6.14 -5.73 -20.03
C HIS A 99 -6.98 -4.49 -20.34
N LYS A 100 -6.70 -3.34 -19.72
CA LYS A 100 -7.43 -2.10 -20.00
C LYS A 100 -6.53 -0.88 -20.06
N ILE A 101 -6.98 0.12 -20.81
CA ILE A 101 -6.38 1.44 -20.89
C ILE A 101 -7.27 2.43 -20.14
N TYR A 102 -6.66 3.25 -19.28
CA TYR A 102 -7.30 4.37 -18.60
C TYR A 102 -6.73 5.66 -19.16
N GLN A 103 -7.53 6.32 -19.99
CA GLN A 103 -7.19 7.55 -20.68
C GLN A 103 -8.31 8.58 -20.56
N ASP A 104 -7.93 9.85 -20.56
CA ASP A 104 -8.85 10.97 -20.66
C ASP A 104 -8.64 11.59 -22.07
N GLU A 105 -9.72 11.97 -22.75
CA GLU A 105 -9.68 12.43 -24.15
C GLU A 105 -8.77 13.67 -24.31
N GLY A 106 -7.85 13.62 -25.27
CA GLY A 106 -6.90 14.70 -25.54
C GLY A 106 -5.86 14.96 -24.44
N HIS A 107 -5.81 14.15 -23.37
CA HIS A 107 -4.86 14.36 -22.28
C HIS A 107 -3.46 13.83 -22.61
N LYS A 108 -2.47 14.72 -22.62
CA LYS A 108 -1.05 14.36 -22.75
C LYS A 108 -0.49 13.95 -21.38
N ALA A 109 -0.26 12.65 -21.19
CA ALA A 109 0.30 12.08 -19.96
C ALA A 109 1.67 12.69 -19.62
N ARG A 110 1.83 13.20 -18.39
CA ARG A 110 3.15 13.57 -17.82
C ARG A 110 3.86 12.35 -17.25
N LYS A 111 3.09 11.32 -16.90
CA LYS A 111 3.58 10.06 -16.38
C LYS A 111 2.69 8.92 -16.85
N ILE A 112 3.26 8.00 -17.62
CA ILE A 112 2.61 6.77 -18.04
C ILE A 112 2.91 5.69 -16.99
N ARG A 113 1.86 4.96 -16.59
CA ARG A 113 1.96 3.91 -15.57
C ARG A 113 1.43 2.59 -16.11
N LEU A 114 2.19 1.54 -15.86
CA LEU A 114 1.86 0.16 -16.16
C LEU A 114 1.59 -0.54 -14.82
N LEU A 115 0.34 -0.88 -14.57
CA LEU A 115 -0.09 -1.54 -13.34
C LEU A 115 -0.27 -3.04 -13.63
N PHE A 116 0.57 -3.87 -13.04
CA PHE A 116 0.48 -5.32 -13.10
C PHE A 116 -0.15 -5.83 -11.81
N LEU A 117 -1.31 -6.47 -11.89
CA LEU A 117 -1.99 -7.10 -10.76
C LEU A 117 -1.68 -8.60 -10.75
N ALA A 118 -1.16 -9.10 -9.64
CA ALA A 118 -0.86 -10.53 -9.53
C ALA A 118 -2.15 -11.35 -9.50
N THR A 119 -2.19 -12.45 -10.25
CA THR A 119 -3.30 -13.40 -10.31
C THR A 119 -2.86 -14.80 -9.85
N GLY A 120 -3.83 -15.64 -9.52
CA GLY A 120 -3.64 -17.00 -9.02
C GLY A 120 -3.62 -17.13 -7.50
N ASP A 121 -3.26 -18.33 -7.05
CA ASP A 121 -3.19 -18.68 -5.63
C ASP A 121 -1.79 -18.41 -5.05
N GLU A 122 -1.70 -18.40 -3.71
CA GLU A 122 -0.45 -18.26 -2.96
C GLU A 122 0.44 -17.08 -3.40
N LEU A 123 -0.15 -15.91 -3.68
CA LEU A 123 0.54 -14.72 -4.20
C LEU A 123 1.89 -14.42 -3.54
N ARG A 124 1.96 -14.56 -2.21
CA ARG A 124 3.16 -14.26 -1.43
C ARG A 124 4.31 -15.25 -1.67
N ALA A 125 4.00 -16.50 -1.96
CA ALA A 125 4.99 -17.53 -2.32
C ALA A 125 5.48 -17.34 -3.78
N ASN A 126 4.56 -16.91 -4.66
CA ASN A 126 4.81 -16.68 -6.09
C ASN A 126 5.31 -15.27 -6.43
N ALA A 127 5.42 -14.39 -5.43
CA ALA A 127 5.77 -12.97 -5.61
C ALA A 127 7.06 -12.74 -6.41
N ALA A 128 8.11 -13.52 -6.15
CA ALA A 128 9.38 -13.41 -6.86
C ALA A 128 9.25 -13.81 -8.35
N ALA A 129 8.47 -14.85 -8.64
CA ALA A 129 8.22 -15.29 -10.02
C ALA A 129 7.37 -14.26 -10.79
N PHE A 130 6.32 -13.72 -10.15
CA PHE A 130 5.53 -12.62 -10.71
C PHE A 130 6.40 -11.40 -11.03
N HIS A 131 7.28 -11.02 -10.10
CA HIS A 131 8.21 -9.91 -10.31
C HIS A 131 9.18 -10.16 -11.46
N SER A 132 9.72 -11.37 -11.58
CA SER A 132 10.58 -11.75 -12.72
C SER A 132 9.85 -11.70 -14.05
N LYS A 133 8.57 -12.10 -14.12
CA LYS A 133 7.72 -11.96 -15.32
C LYS A 133 7.56 -10.49 -15.71
N VAL A 134 7.32 -9.61 -14.73
CA VAL A 134 7.22 -8.16 -14.98
C VAL A 134 8.55 -7.61 -15.49
N LYS A 135 9.69 -7.94 -14.88
CA LYS A 135 11.03 -7.52 -15.37
C LYS A 135 11.25 -7.91 -16.83
N ARG A 136 11.00 -9.17 -17.19
CA ARG A 136 11.10 -9.65 -18.59
C ARG A 136 10.21 -8.89 -19.55
N THR A 137 8.98 -8.57 -19.11
CA THR A 137 8.05 -7.75 -19.90
C THR A 137 8.60 -6.35 -20.12
N LEU A 138 9.18 -5.72 -19.09
CA LEU A 138 9.76 -4.39 -19.19
C LEU A 138 11.01 -4.40 -20.09
N ASP A 139 11.89 -5.41 -20.00
CA ASP A 139 13.06 -5.56 -20.86
C ASP A 139 12.66 -5.66 -22.34
N ALA A 140 11.68 -6.52 -22.63
CA ALA A 140 11.17 -6.70 -23.99
C ALA A 140 10.50 -5.42 -24.51
N LEU A 141 9.78 -4.70 -23.64
CA LEU A 141 9.17 -3.43 -23.99
C LEU A 141 10.21 -2.34 -24.26
N GLN A 142 11.25 -2.22 -23.43
CA GLN A 142 12.38 -1.29 -23.65
C GLN A 142 13.10 -1.60 -24.95
N THR A 143 13.32 -2.87 -25.27
CA THR A 143 13.94 -3.28 -26.54
C THR A 143 13.09 -2.84 -27.74
N GLN A 144 11.76 -2.93 -27.64
CA GLN A 144 10.86 -2.48 -28.70
C GLN A 144 10.76 -0.95 -28.84
N TYR A 145 11.18 -0.21 -27.82
CA TYR A 145 11.15 1.26 -27.72
C TYR A 145 12.54 1.83 -27.40
N GLU A 146 13.59 1.21 -27.94
CA GLU A 146 14.98 1.56 -27.65
C GLU A 146 15.29 3.01 -28.08
N LYS A 147 14.65 3.48 -29.16
CA LYS A 147 14.83 4.84 -29.68
C LYS A 147 14.23 5.91 -28.76
N GLU A 148 13.23 5.52 -27.98
CA GLU A 148 12.46 6.37 -27.08
C GLU A 148 13.05 6.43 -25.66
N ASN A 149 14.17 5.73 -25.40
CA ASN A 149 14.93 5.76 -24.14
C ASN A 149 14.06 5.64 -22.87
N MET A 150 13.13 4.68 -22.88
CA MET A 150 12.19 4.49 -21.77
C MET A 150 12.92 3.99 -20.50
N CYS A 151 13.06 4.87 -19.50
CA CYS A 151 13.57 4.50 -18.18
C CYS A 151 12.41 4.34 -17.18
N PHE A 152 12.31 3.15 -16.57
CA PHE A 152 11.22 2.83 -15.67
C PHE A 152 11.61 3.08 -14.21
N LYS A 153 10.64 3.51 -13.41
CA LYS A 153 10.68 3.41 -11.95
C LYS A 153 9.71 2.31 -11.56
N VAL A 154 10.22 1.26 -10.92
CA VAL A 154 9.43 0.10 -10.52
C VAL A 154 9.12 0.18 -9.03
N ARG A 155 7.89 -0.20 -8.68
CA ARG A 155 7.39 -0.28 -7.31
C ARG A 155 6.65 -1.59 -7.11
N ASP A 156 7.19 -2.46 -6.27
CA ASP A 156 6.53 -3.71 -5.88
C ASP A 156 5.73 -3.48 -4.60
N HIS A 157 4.43 -3.73 -4.65
CA HIS A 157 3.52 -3.52 -3.54
C HIS A 157 2.88 -4.83 -3.12
N GLN A 158 3.17 -5.27 -1.90
CA GLN A 158 2.54 -6.45 -1.31
C GLN A 158 1.85 -6.08 -0.01
N HIS A 159 0.61 -6.52 0.15
CA HIS A 159 -0.11 -6.33 1.40
C HIS A 159 -0.96 -7.52 1.81
N LEU A 160 -0.99 -7.71 3.13
CA LEU A 160 -1.82 -8.69 3.81
C LEU A 160 -2.84 -7.93 4.65
N THR A 161 -4.13 -8.17 4.37
CA THR A 161 -5.25 -7.44 4.98
C THR A 161 -6.12 -8.39 5.80
N TYR A 162 -6.42 -8.02 7.04
CA TYR A 162 -7.30 -8.80 7.90
C TYR A 162 -7.98 -7.92 8.95
N ASP A 163 -9.07 -8.41 9.52
CA ASP A 163 -9.73 -7.78 10.65
C ASP A 163 -9.12 -8.26 11.98
N ILE A 164 -8.81 -7.34 12.88
CA ILE A 164 -8.26 -7.68 14.20
C ILE A 164 -9.26 -8.48 15.06
N PHE A 165 -10.57 -8.35 14.76
CA PHE A 165 -11.64 -9.04 15.46
C PHE A 165 -12.12 -10.33 14.78
N SER A 166 -11.44 -10.80 13.73
CA SER A 166 -11.78 -12.03 13.00
C SER A 166 -12.13 -13.22 13.92
N LYS A 167 -11.33 -13.44 14.99
CA LYS A 167 -11.56 -14.53 15.95
C LYS A 167 -12.90 -14.41 16.70
N ILE A 168 -13.27 -13.19 17.09
CA ILE A 168 -14.54 -12.91 17.78
C ILE A 168 -15.72 -13.15 16.83
N LYS A 169 -15.54 -12.82 15.55
CA LYS A 169 -16.52 -13.03 14.47
C LYS A 169 -16.61 -14.46 13.94
N GLY A 170 -15.98 -15.43 14.60
CA GLY A 170 -16.06 -16.85 14.25
C GLY A 170 -14.91 -17.38 13.38
N HIS A 171 -14.02 -16.52 12.86
CA HIS A 171 -12.83 -16.97 12.11
C HIS A 171 -11.70 -17.32 13.09
N ARG A 172 -11.75 -18.53 13.65
CA ARG A 172 -10.83 -19.00 14.70
C ARG A 172 -9.52 -19.59 14.18
N GLU A 173 -9.48 -19.98 12.92
CA GLU A 173 -8.30 -20.55 12.29
C GLU A 173 -7.26 -19.47 11.98
N THR A 174 -5.99 -19.78 12.25
CA THR A 174 -4.87 -18.86 12.02
C THR A 174 -3.70 -19.59 11.38
N TYR A 175 -2.96 -18.89 10.53
CA TYR A 175 -1.70 -19.34 9.96
C TYR A 175 -0.51 -18.56 10.53
N GLY A 176 0.59 -19.26 10.84
CA GLY A 176 1.79 -18.66 11.41
C GLY A 176 2.75 -18.13 10.36
N TYR A 177 2.73 -16.82 10.10
CA TYR A 177 3.61 -16.15 9.15
C TYR A 177 4.94 -15.74 9.78
N LYS A 178 6.06 -15.97 9.08
CA LYS A 178 7.39 -15.43 9.46
C LYS A 178 7.62 -13.98 9.02
N LEU A 179 6.81 -13.47 8.08
CA LEU A 179 6.91 -12.10 7.53
C LEU A 179 8.35 -11.67 7.19
N ARG A 180 9.06 -12.51 6.42
CA ARG A 180 10.44 -12.22 5.99
C ARG A 180 10.52 -10.93 5.16
N SER A 181 11.66 -10.24 5.21
CA SER A 181 12.01 -9.15 4.31
C SER A 181 11.98 -9.61 2.85
N LEU A 182 11.77 -8.65 1.94
CA LEU A 182 11.48 -8.90 0.54
C LEU A 182 12.77 -9.29 -0.20
N TYR A 183 13.83 -8.50 -0.07
CA TYR A 183 15.12 -8.76 -0.71
C TYR A 183 15.65 -10.20 -0.55
N PRO A 184 15.91 -10.74 0.66
CA PRO A 184 16.44 -12.09 0.80
C PRO A 184 15.46 -13.16 0.33
N ARG A 185 14.14 -12.87 0.38
CA ARG A 185 13.11 -13.78 -0.12
C ARG A 185 13.12 -13.87 -1.64
N TYR A 186 13.39 -12.76 -2.33
CA TYR A 186 13.50 -12.70 -3.78
C TYR A 186 14.80 -13.33 -4.25
N GLN A 187 15.91 -13.02 -3.58
CA GLN A 187 17.22 -13.62 -3.86
C GLN A 187 17.18 -15.15 -3.74
N ALA A 188 16.56 -15.70 -2.68
CA ALA A 188 16.40 -17.14 -2.49
C ALA A 188 15.52 -17.83 -3.55
N ARG A 189 14.84 -17.05 -4.41
CA ARG A 189 13.98 -17.50 -5.51
C ARG A 189 14.56 -17.11 -6.88
N ASN A 190 15.84 -16.79 -6.95
CA ASN A 190 16.54 -16.37 -8.17
C ASN A 190 15.94 -15.14 -8.85
N CYS A 191 15.32 -14.25 -8.07
CA CYS A 191 14.86 -12.95 -8.53
C CYS A 191 15.82 -11.88 -8.01
N SER A 192 16.71 -11.39 -8.88
CA SER A 192 17.65 -10.33 -8.53
C SER A 192 16.98 -8.96 -8.52
N LEU A 193 17.22 -8.22 -7.46
CA LEU A 193 16.86 -6.80 -7.35
C LEU A 193 18.13 -5.95 -7.55
N PRO A 194 18.03 -4.73 -8.09
CA PRO A 194 19.17 -3.83 -8.20
C PRO A 194 19.80 -3.54 -6.82
N GLU A 195 21.11 -3.34 -6.76
CA GLU A 195 21.79 -2.98 -5.50
C GLU A 195 21.19 -1.71 -4.90
N ALA A 196 20.99 -0.68 -5.72
CA ALA A 196 20.31 0.55 -5.34
C ALA A 196 18.77 0.37 -5.38
N HIS A 197 18.21 -0.10 -4.27
CA HIS A 197 16.77 -0.19 -4.06
C HIS A 197 16.39 0.34 -2.67
N SER A 198 15.13 0.77 -2.54
CA SER A 198 14.52 1.14 -1.26
C SER A 198 13.51 0.09 -0.85
N GLU A 199 13.54 -0.31 0.42
CA GLU A 199 12.50 -1.11 1.04
C GLU A 199 11.79 -0.30 2.14
N ILE A 200 10.50 -0.52 2.31
CA ILE A 200 9.77 -0.01 3.47
C ILE A 200 8.70 -1.02 3.87
N THR A 201 8.62 -1.29 5.17
CA THR A 201 7.60 -2.16 5.77
C THR A 201 6.79 -1.34 6.76
N TYR A 202 5.47 -1.41 6.67
CA TYR A 202 4.60 -0.64 7.55
C TYR A 202 3.23 -1.30 7.69
N VAL A 203 2.52 -0.91 8.74
CA VAL A 203 1.15 -1.33 9.01
C VAL A 203 0.25 -0.11 8.97
N THR A 204 -0.93 -0.25 8.38
CA THR A 204 -1.99 0.76 8.49
C THR A 204 -3.23 0.14 9.08
N PHE A 205 -3.96 0.92 9.87
CA PHE A 205 -5.34 0.62 10.26
C PHE A 205 -6.13 1.92 10.29
N SER A 206 -7.45 1.81 10.27
CA SER A 206 -8.33 2.98 10.24
C SER A 206 -9.52 2.78 11.15
N VAL A 207 -9.95 3.86 11.80
CA VAL A 207 -11.09 3.87 12.71
C VAL A 207 -12.10 4.91 12.23
N PRO A 208 -13.27 4.49 11.74
CA PRO A 208 -14.35 5.42 11.43
C PRO A 208 -14.86 6.13 12.69
N ILE A 209 -15.13 7.44 12.59
CA ILE A 209 -15.73 8.22 13.68
C ILE A 209 -17.24 7.96 13.71
N THR A 210 -17.60 6.88 14.40
CA THR A 210 -18.99 6.44 14.53
C THR A 210 -19.78 7.26 15.55
N ARG A 211 -21.11 7.10 15.55
CA ARG A 211 -21.99 7.69 16.58
C ARG A 211 -21.57 7.32 18.01
N ALA A 212 -21.08 6.10 18.24
CA ALA A 212 -20.64 5.66 19.57
C ALA A 212 -19.41 6.47 20.04
N ILE A 213 -18.42 6.66 19.16
CA ILE A 213 -17.26 7.52 19.43
C ILE A 213 -17.70 8.97 19.69
N LYS A 214 -18.61 9.50 18.85
CA LYS A 214 -19.14 10.86 19.04
C LYS A 214 -19.87 11.04 20.37
N THR A 215 -20.58 10.02 20.84
CA THR A 215 -21.31 10.05 22.11
C THR A 215 -20.37 10.00 23.31
N GLU A 216 -19.40 9.08 23.31
CA GLU A 216 -18.40 8.93 24.39
C GLU A 216 -17.57 10.21 24.56
N TYR A 217 -17.11 10.79 23.45
CA TYR A 217 -16.23 11.95 23.44
C TYR A 217 -16.98 13.27 23.23
N GLN A 218 -18.29 13.32 23.45
CA GLN A 218 -19.10 14.53 23.23
C GLN A 218 -18.55 15.77 23.95
N HIS A 219 -17.93 15.58 25.13
CA HIS A 219 -17.34 16.64 25.93
C HIS A 219 -16.06 17.25 25.32
N LEU A 220 -15.41 16.54 24.40
CA LEU A 220 -14.23 16.98 23.66
C LEU A 220 -14.56 17.47 22.25
N LEU A 221 -15.75 17.17 21.73
CA LEU A 221 -16.19 17.55 20.40
C LEU A 221 -16.86 18.92 20.43
N ARG A 222 -16.09 19.97 20.15
CA ARG A 222 -16.62 21.33 20.00
C ARG A 222 -16.73 21.66 18.51
N PRO A 223 -17.93 21.98 17.98
CA PRO A 223 -18.05 22.41 16.60
C PRO A 223 -17.12 23.58 16.27
N GLY A 224 -16.29 23.43 15.23
CA GLY A 224 -15.27 24.41 14.83
C GLY A 224 -13.94 24.33 15.59
N ASP A 225 -13.84 23.50 16.64
CA ASP A 225 -12.58 23.18 17.32
C ASP A 225 -12.60 21.74 17.88
N TYR A 226 -12.14 20.81 17.06
CA TYR A 226 -11.99 19.40 17.39
C TYR A 226 -10.59 19.07 17.94
N SER A 227 -9.73 20.07 18.21
CA SER A 227 -8.35 19.84 18.67
C SER A 227 -8.29 19.06 19.98
N GLY A 228 -9.24 19.27 20.90
CA GLY A 228 -9.32 18.52 22.16
C GLY A 228 -9.57 17.04 21.94
N PHE A 229 -10.45 16.68 21.00
CA PHE A 229 -10.69 15.29 20.61
C PHE A 229 -9.47 14.67 19.95
N TYR A 230 -8.87 15.36 18.97
CA TYR A 230 -7.73 14.81 18.24
C TYR A 230 -6.49 14.61 19.12
N ARG A 231 -6.16 15.58 19.98
CA ARG A 231 -5.07 15.43 20.95
C ARG A 231 -5.31 14.26 21.90
N HIS A 232 -6.55 14.07 22.36
CA HIS A 232 -6.88 12.94 23.23
C HIS A 232 -6.65 11.58 22.56
N ILE A 233 -7.01 11.45 21.28
CA ILE A 233 -6.76 10.23 20.49
C ILE A 233 -5.25 10.05 20.23
N GLU A 234 -4.56 11.12 19.87
CA GLU A 234 -3.10 11.16 19.68
C GLU A 234 -2.36 10.69 20.93
N ASP A 235 -2.69 11.22 22.11
CA ASP A 235 -2.06 10.85 23.39
C ASP A 235 -2.25 9.36 23.71
N LYS A 236 -3.47 8.83 23.52
CA LYS A 236 -3.75 7.39 23.70
C LYS A 236 -2.92 6.53 22.77
N LEU A 237 -2.81 6.93 21.49
CA LEU A 237 -2.01 6.23 20.49
C LEU A 237 -0.53 6.22 20.88
N LEU A 238 0.05 7.41 21.09
CA LEU A 238 1.47 7.58 21.35
C LEU A 238 1.89 6.88 22.65
N THR A 239 1.09 7.01 23.71
CA THR A 239 1.34 6.28 24.97
C THR A 239 1.41 4.77 24.74
N THR A 240 0.49 4.21 23.96
CA THR A 240 0.46 2.76 23.67
C THR A 240 1.64 2.34 22.79
N CYS A 241 2.04 3.17 21.82
CA CYS A 241 3.22 2.96 20.99
C CYS A 241 4.52 2.95 21.80
N THR A 242 4.70 3.92 22.71
CA THR A 242 5.87 4.01 23.60
C THR A 242 6.03 2.77 24.47
N GLN A 243 4.93 2.25 25.05
CA GLN A 243 4.95 1.02 25.86
C GLN A 243 5.42 -0.22 25.09
N LEU A 244 5.33 -0.21 23.77
CA LEU A 244 5.69 -1.32 22.88
C LEU A 244 6.91 -1.01 22.00
N GLN A 245 7.61 0.10 22.29
CA GLN A 245 8.80 0.56 21.57
C GLN A 245 8.56 0.75 20.06
N LEU A 246 7.36 1.17 19.68
CA LEU A 246 7.02 1.52 18.30
C LEU A 246 7.29 3.00 18.10
N SER A 247 8.36 3.33 17.36
CA SER A 247 8.91 4.70 17.32
C SER A 247 8.55 5.48 16.06
N HIS A 248 8.11 4.82 14.98
CA HIS A 248 7.74 5.48 13.73
C HIS A 248 6.23 5.42 13.53
N VAL A 249 5.54 6.52 13.87
CA VAL A 249 4.09 6.58 14.00
C VAL A 249 3.51 7.71 13.14
N GLY A 250 2.40 7.44 12.47
CA GLY A 250 1.61 8.41 11.74
C GLY A 250 0.15 8.39 12.20
N PHE A 251 -0.41 9.56 12.46
CA PHE A 251 -1.82 9.78 12.73
C PHE A 251 -2.35 10.86 11.77
N VAL A 252 -3.30 10.49 10.93
CA VAL A 252 -3.92 11.38 9.93
C VAL A 252 -5.42 11.41 10.14
N ALA A 253 -5.96 12.61 10.41
CA ALA A 253 -7.38 12.85 10.65
C ALA A 253 -7.83 14.20 10.07
N ASP A 254 -7.35 14.54 8.88
CA ASP A 254 -7.69 15.74 8.12
C ASP A 254 -8.58 15.45 6.89
N GLY A 255 -9.13 14.24 6.81
CA GLY A 255 -9.95 13.75 5.70
C GLY A 255 -9.18 13.18 4.50
N ARG A 256 -7.84 13.22 4.51
CA ARG A 256 -7.02 12.71 3.41
C ARG A 256 -6.50 11.29 3.67
N MET A 257 -6.31 10.52 2.60
CA MET A 257 -5.75 9.17 2.68
C MET A 257 -4.22 9.21 2.80
N PRO A 258 -3.60 8.53 3.78
CA PRO A 258 -2.15 8.52 3.90
C PRO A 258 -1.47 7.72 2.78
N ILE A 259 -0.41 8.28 2.20
CA ILE A 259 0.54 7.59 1.31
C ILE A 259 1.91 7.58 1.97
N ILE A 260 2.43 6.39 2.23
CA ILE A 260 3.69 6.17 2.92
C ILE A 260 4.82 6.09 1.90
N ARG A 261 5.90 6.84 2.13
CA ARG A 261 7.12 6.81 1.31
C ARG A 261 8.35 6.79 2.21
N ASN A 262 9.43 6.19 1.70
CA ASN A 262 10.75 6.37 2.30
C ASN A 262 11.22 7.83 2.04
N SER A 263 11.75 8.49 3.06
CA SER A 263 12.18 9.91 3.05
C SER A 263 13.21 10.22 1.97
N GLN A 264 13.98 9.24 1.52
CA GLN A 264 15.07 9.42 0.56
C GLN A 264 14.62 9.79 -0.87
N ILE A 265 13.32 9.67 -1.22
CA ILE A 265 12.94 9.55 -2.64
C ILE A 265 11.98 10.61 -3.23
N ASP A 266 11.37 11.54 -2.48
CA ASP A 266 10.50 12.52 -3.19
C ASP A 266 10.11 13.76 -2.36
N LYS A 267 10.09 14.95 -2.98
CA LYS A 267 9.44 16.18 -2.49
C LYS A 267 8.39 16.58 -3.52
N SER A 268 7.10 16.49 -3.19
CA SER A 268 6.03 16.92 -4.10
C SER A 268 4.84 17.50 -3.33
N ALA A 269 4.10 18.36 -4.04
CA ALA A 269 3.19 19.37 -3.51
C ALA A 269 1.90 18.83 -2.88
N HIS A 270 1.31 19.69 -2.05
CA HIS A 270 0.01 19.52 -1.38
C HIS A 270 -1.08 18.96 -2.31
N ASN A 271 -1.85 17.99 -1.82
CA ASN A 271 -3.01 17.42 -2.52
C ASN A 271 -4.23 17.40 -1.57
N ARG A 272 -5.43 17.56 -2.15
CA ARG A 272 -6.73 17.52 -1.46
C ARG A 272 -7.18 16.11 -1.09
N GLU A 273 -6.74 15.08 -1.81
CA GLU A 273 -7.20 13.69 -1.56
C GLU A 273 -6.20 12.88 -0.73
N LEU A 274 -4.92 13.25 -0.76
CA LEU A 274 -3.82 12.41 -0.31
C LEU A 274 -2.89 13.14 0.64
N GLN A 275 -2.58 12.49 1.77
CA GLN A 275 -1.62 12.96 2.74
C GLN A 275 -0.35 12.14 2.63
N LYS A 276 0.72 12.75 2.12
CA LYS A 276 2.00 12.04 2.03
C LYS A 276 2.69 12.04 3.40
N LEU A 277 3.13 10.86 3.83
CA LEU A 277 3.97 10.67 5.01
C LEU A 277 5.31 10.09 4.57
N SER A 278 6.38 10.81 4.89
CA SER A 278 7.75 10.39 4.59
C SER A 278 8.42 9.91 5.88
N PHE A 279 8.84 8.64 5.89
CA PHE A 279 9.53 8.04 7.01
C PHE A 279 10.99 7.72 6.69
N ASP A 280 11.89 8.04 7.62
CA ASP A 280 13.27 7.59 7.58
C ASP A 280 13.45 6.41 8.55
N THR A 281 13.63 5.20 8.03
CA THR A 281 13.67 3.98 8.83
C THR A 281 14.97 3.82 9.63
N SER A 282 15.97 4.65 9.35
CA SER A 282 17.28 4.63 10.01
C SER A 282 17.35 5.49 11.28
N LEU A 283 16.35 6.34 11.54
CA LEU A 283 16.32 7.22 12.70
C LEU A 283 16.11 6.43 14.00
N ALA A 284 17.12 6.45 14.87
CA ALA A 284 17.07 5.77 16.16
C ALA A 284 16.03 6.37 17.12
N ASP A 285 15.86 7.70 17.10
CA ASP A 285 14.94 8.42 17.99
C ASP A 285 13.47 8.29 17.59
N GLY A 286 13.17 7.64 16.47
CA GLY A 286 11.83 7.53 15.92
C GLY A 286 11.38 8.74 15.12
N GLN A 287 10.15 8.67 14.63
CA GLN A 287 9.53 9.73 13.85
C GLN A 287 8.01 9.70 13.99
N THR A 288 7.44 10.80 14.48
CA THR A 288 6.00 10.94 14.63
C THR A 288 5.45 11.99 13.67
N HIS A 289 4.41 11.64 12.92
CA HIS A 289 3.64 12.56 12.09
C HIS A 289 2.20 12.60 12.59
N THR A 290 1.77 13.72 13.18
CA THR A 290 0.38 13.92 13.59
C THR A 290 -0.23 15.07 12.80
N ILE A 291 -1.25 14.76 12.00
CA ILE A 291 -1.84 15.65 11.02
C ILE A 291 -3.36 15.54 11.14
N TRP A 292 -3.99 16.56 11.71
CA TRP A 292 -5.43 16.62 11.90
C TRP A 292 -5.92 18.04 11.65
N ASP A 293 -7.19 18.17 11.23
CA ASP A 293 -7.82 19.46 11.00
C ASP A 293 -8.62 19.88 12.24
N ALA A 294 -8.19 20.95 12.92
CA ALA A 294 -8.89 21.44 14.11
C ALA A 294 -10.34 21.87 13.82
N GLN A 295 -10.62 22.36 12.60
CA GLN A 295 -11.91 22.97 12.27
C GLN A 295 -12.93 21.95 11.77
N HIS A 296 -12.47 20.80 11.27
CA HIS A 296 -13.32 19.79 10.66
C HIS A 296 -13.16 18.42 11.33
N LEU A 297 -14.29 17.82 11.69
CA LEU A 297 -14.32 16.44 12.14
C LEU A 297 -14.31 15.51 10.93
N CYS A 298 -13.22 14.77 10.74
CA CYS A 298 -13.11 13.77 9.68
C CYS A 298 -14.08 12.59 9.87
N ASP A 299 -14.36 11.86 8.79
CA ASP A 299 -15.17 10.64 8.87
C ASP A 299 -14.36 9.43 9.36
N VAL A 300 -13.06 9.40 9.02
CA VAL A 300 -12.17 8.28 9.32
C VAL A 300 -10.83 8.80 9.81
N MET A 301 -10.35 8.22 10.90
CA MET A 301 -8.99 8.40 11.40
C MET A 301 -8.09 7.31 10.81
N HIS A 302 -6.94 7.71 10.28
CA HIS A 302 -5.96 6.80 9.71
C HIS A 302 -4.70 6.75 10.57
N PHE A 303 -4.21 5.54 10.78
CA PHE A 303 -3.04 5.28 11.59
C PHE A 303 -2.02 4.48 10.79
N VAL A 304 -0.75 4.83 10.95
CA VAL A 304 0.38 4.22 10.26
C VAL A 304 1.47 3.91 11.28
N ILE A 305 2.01 2.69 11.25
CA ILE A 305 3.17 2.31 12.04
C ILE A 305 4.23 1.76 11.09
N VAL A 306 5.39 2.37 11.04
CA VAL A 306 6.48 1.98 10.13
C VAL A 306 7.52 1.17 10.90
N ALA A 307 8.07 0.13 10.27
CA ALA A 307 9.18 -0.62 10.83
C ALA A 307 10.48 0.17 10.63
N SER A 308 11.25 0.31 11.71
CA SER A 308 12.63 0.81 11.64
C SER A 308 13.58 -0.28 11.15
N ASP A 309 14.82 0.07 10.86
CA ASP A 309 15.84 -0.92 10.48
C ASP A 309 16.09 -1.95 11.61
N ALA A 310 15.91 -1.55 12.87
CA ALA A 310 16.05 -2.43 14.04
C ALA A 310 14.93 -3.48 14.18
N ASP A 311 13.80 -3.28 13.48
CA ASP A 311 12.65 -4.18 13.48
C ASP A 311 12.83 -5.38 12.54
N ASN A 312 13.74 -5.26 11.56
CA ASN A 312 14.10 -6.34 10.65
C ASN A 312 15.24 -7.18 11.24
N LYS A 313 14.90 -8.14 12.11
CA LYS A 313 15.88 -9.10 12.66
C LYS A 313 16.01 -10.33 11.75
N ASP A 314 16.99 -11.21 12.00
CA ASP A 314 17.29 -12.40 11.17
C ASP A 314 16.08 -13.28 10.79
N ALA A 315 14.97 -13.20 11.53
CA ALA A 315 13.73 -13.94 11.27
C ALA A 315 12.64 -13.15 10.50
N GLY A 316 12.85 -11.88 10.17
CA GLY A 316 11.89 -10.97 9.54
C GLY A 316 11.11 -10.08 10.53
N TYR A 317 9.95 -9.59 10.09
CA TYR A 317 9.13 -8.59 10.80
C TYR A 317 8.15 -9.19 11.82
N GLY A 318 8.37 -10.43 12.27
CA GLY A 318 7.45 -11.12 13.17
C GLY A 318 7.27 -10.42 14.51
N LYS A 319 8.37 -10.01 15.16
CA LYS A 319 8.32 -9.29 16.45
C LYS A 319 7.63 -7.94 16.30
N PHE A 320 8.00 -7.18 15.26
CA PHE A 320 7.38 -5.89 14.94
C PHE A 320 5.86 -6.01 14.81
N MET A 321 5.40 -6.93 13.96
CA MET A 321 3.97 -7.10 13.71
C MET A 321 3.21 -7.62 14.94
N ASN A 322 3.81 -8.48 15.77
CA ASN A 322 3.24 -8.88 17.07
C ASN A 322 3.08 -7.67 18.03
N ASN A 323 4.08 -6.79 18.08
CA ASN A 323 4.00 -5.53 18.85
C ASN A 323 2.93 -4.60 18.29
N VAL A 324 2.85 -4.44 16.97
CA VAL A 324 1.82 -3.62 16.32
C VAL A 324 0.42 -4.17 16.59
N GLU A 325 0.19 -5.47 16.45
CA GLU A 325 -1.13 -6.06 16.74
C GLU A 325 -1.51 -5.88 18.22
N THR A 326 -0.55 -6.05 19.13
CA THR A 326 -0.76 -5.77 20.55
C THR A 326 -1.10 -4.29 20.79
N MET A 327 -0.40 -3.37 20.13
CA MET A 327 -0.65 -1.93 20.20
C MET A 327 -2.06 -1.61 19.71
N VAL A 328 -2.43 -2.09 18.53
CA VAL A 328 -3.76 -1.86 17.95
C VAL A 328 -4.84 -2.39 18.87
N ARG A 329 -4.70 -3.62 19.40
CA ARG A 329 -5.68 -4.18 20.34
C ARG A 329 -5.84 -3.29 21.58
N ARG A 330 -4.73 -2.88 22.22
CA ARG A 330 -4.77 -2.01 23.40
C ARG A 330 -5.35 -0.63 23.12
N PHE A 331 -5.06 -0.07 21.95
CA PHE A 331 -5.57 1.24 21.55
C PHE A 331 -7.08 1.16 21.27
N ILE A 332 -7.52 0.19 20.48
CA ILE A 332 -8.91 0.04 20.05
C ILE A 332 -9.84 -0.31 21.22
N THR A 333 -9.37 -1.07 22.23
CA THR A 333 -10.17 -1.35 23.45
C THR A 333 -10.42 -0.12 24.31
N GLN A 334 -9.70 0.98 24.08
CA GLN A 334 -9.94 2.27 24.75
C GLN A 334 -10.98 3.12 24.02
N LEU A 335 -11.53 2.63 22.92
CA LEU A 335 -12.55 3.30 22.11
C LEU A 335 -13.86 2.48 22.17
N PRO A 336 -15.03 3.14 22.04
CA PRO A 336 -16.33 2.46 22.05
C PRO A 336 -16.60 1.75 20.70
N ILE A 337 -15.83 0.70 20.42
CA ILE A 337 -15.90 -0.12 19.21
C ILE A 337 -16.46 -1.49 19.58
N ASN A 338 -17.57 -1.89 18.94
CA ASN A 338 -18.16 -3.20 19.11
C ASN A 338 -17.41 -4.23 18.24
N PRO A 339 -16.65 -5.16 18.85
CA PRO A 339 -15.82 -6.11 18.12
C PRO A 339 -16.60 -7.17 17.35
N GLU A 340 -17.89 -7.38 17.65
CA GLU A 340 -18.73 -8.34 16.92
C GLU A 340 -19.33 -7.72 15.65
N LYS A 341 -19.57 -6.40 15.65
CA LYS A 341 -20.30 -5.70 14.58
C LYS A 341 -19.43 -4.81 13.72
N GLN A 342 -18.28 -4.37 14.21
CA GLN A 342 -17.43 -3.39 13.54
C GLN A 342 -16.09 -4.00 13.15
N ASP A 343 -15.64 -3.72 11.93
CA ASP A 343 -14.33 -4.12 11.44
C ASP A 343 -13.28 -3.08 11.81
N VAL A 344 -12.12 -3.54 12.28
CA VAL A 344 -10.91 -2.73 12.30
C VAL A 344 -9.90 -3.44 11.39
N THR A 345 -9.91 -3.01 10.14
CA THR A 345 -9.08 -3.60 9.10
C THR A 345 -7.63 -3.16 9.28
N MET A 346 -6.76 -4.12 9.56
CA MET A 346 -5.31 -3.95 9.60
C MET A 346 -4.69 -4.43 8.29
N ARG A 347 -3.73 -3.66 7.78
CA ARG A 347 -3.00 -3.97 6.54
C ARG A 347 -1.51 -3.90 6.78
N PHE A 348 -0.82 -5.02 6.61
CA PHE A 348 0.63 -5.10 6.62
C PHE A 348 1.16 -4.95 5.20
N PHE A 349 1.97 -3.92 4.95
CA PHE A 349 2.56 -3.60 3.67
C PHE A 349 4.05 -3.89 3.66
N GLN A 350 4.54 -4.42 2.56
CA GLN A 350 5.95 -4.42 2.21
C GLN A 350 6.09 -3.87 0.80
N HIS A 351 7.00 -2.93 0.63
CA HIS A 351 7.17 -2.21 -0.61
C HIS A 351 8.65 -2.14 -0.99
N ILE A 352 8.94 -2.45 -2.26
CA ILE A 352 10.24 -2.20 -2.88
C ILE A 352 10.07 -1.07 -3.89
N SER A 353 11.05 -0.17 -4.01
CA SER A 353 11.16 0.72 -5.17
C SER A 353 12.60 0.88 -5.63
N TYR A 354 12.80 0.83 -6.95
CA TYR A 354 14.08 1.04 -7.61
C TYR A 354 13.87 1.68 -8.99
N THR A 355 14.96 2.20 -9.55
CA THR A 355 15.03 2.58 -10.96
C THR A 355 15.41 1.34 -11.77
N TYR A 356 14.69 1.11 -12.86
CA TYR A 356 14.83 -0.04 -13.74
C TYR A 356 15.42 0.38 -15.08
#